data_AF-A0A1F5AH47-F1
#
_entry.id   AF-A0A1F5AH47-F1
#
_cell.length_a   1.000
_cell.length_b   1.000
_cell.length_c   1.000
_cell.angle_alpha   90.00
_cell.angle_beta   90.00
_cell.angle_gamma   90.00
#
_symmetry.space_group_name_H-M   'P 1'
#
loop_
_entity.id
_entity.type
_entity.pdbx_description
1 polymer ?
#
loop_
_entity_poly.entity_id
_entity_poly.type
_entity_poly.pdbx_seq_one_letter_code
_entity_poly.pdbx_strand_id
1 'polypeptide(L)'
;MRLRGAFLRLALPAALAVLWAAAPALGGQSDDDCLTCHGDSGLKTDQGRPLFVDGAGFTASIHGSAGIACVDCHADLKKFTDFPHAAKLKPADCASCHEESAAEIRDSIHGRPHDGDSPITVGCKDCHGAHDIRPAKDSQSHTSAMNIPDTCLSCHLERVRTKREAGFAGRYKESDHYRALSKAGLSLSATCLSCHGGHSVRPVDDPQSKVSRRNIIRTCGACHAGIERDYLEGVHGKDYVKGVQEVPVCTDCHSEHDIRAPEDLGSGVYATKVAAVCTRCHDDETLARQYGLLTSRLKTFSASYHGTASKFGEVKVANCSSCHGHHGIRPSSDPLSSINPANLASTCGTCHPGAGENFSKGRIHVVSEKTENRWAFAVKIVYVVVIAGLISVFLAFIAADLYRRARIRWKS
;
A
#
# COMPACT_ATOMS: atom_id res chain seq x y z
N MET A 1 29.63 -51.97 49.16
CA MET A 1 29.39 -52.18 50.59
C MET A 1 27.95 -52.65 50.76
N ARG A 2 27.76 -53.90 51.19
CA ARG A 2 26.45 -54.55 51.39
C ARG A 2 25.91 -54.20 52.78
N LEU A 3 24.60 -54.04 52.91
CA LEU A 3 23.75 -54.25 54.11
C LEU A 3 22.31 -54.11 53.58
N ARG A 4 21.50 -55.15 53.30
CA ARG A 4 20.99 -56.30 54.09
C ARG A 4 20.50 -55.92 55.49
N GLY A 5 19.17 -55.83 55.62
CA GLY A 5 18.41 -55.92 56.87
C GLY A 5 16.94 -56.15 56.51
N ALA A 6 16.38 -57.28 56.95
CA ALA A 6 15.11 -57.85 56.53
C ALA A 6 14.11 -57.95 57.70
N PHE A 7 12.87 -58.31 57.36
CA PHE A 7 11.74 -58.74 58.20
C PHE A 7 10.94 -57.58 58.83
N LEU A 8 9.61 -57.54 58.74
CA LEU A 8 8.67 -58.59 59.13
C LEU A 8 7.31 -58.40 58.42
N ARG A 9 6.68 -59.53 58.05
CA ARG A 9 5.32 -59.63 57.50
C ARG A 9 4.29 -59.51 58.63
N LEU A 10 3.21 -58.77 58.43
CA LEU A 10 1.92 -59.03 59.08
C LEU A 10 0.77 -58.80 58.08
N ALA A 11 -0.25 -59.65 58.20
CA ALA A 11 -1.30 -59.88 57.22
C ALA A 11 -2.47 -58.87 57.25
N LEU A 12 -3.16 -58.79 56.11
CA LEU A 12 -4.50 -58.24 55.79
C LEU A 12 -5.61 -58.62 56.80
N PRO A 13 -6.87 -58.10 56.73
CA PRO A 13 -7.49 -57.27 55.67
C PRO A 13 -8.44 -56.13 56.18
N ALA A 14 -9.03 -55.41 55.20
CA ALA A 14 -10.47 -55.06 55.13
C ALA A 14 -10.79 -53.56 55.00
N ALA A 15 -11.36 -53.25 53.83
CA ALA A 15 -12.46 -52.30 53.59
C ALA A 15 -12.33 -50.88 54.15
N LEU A 16 -11.81 -49.97 53.32
CA LEU A 16 -12.29 -48.58 53.33
C LEU A 16 -13.12 -48.34 52.07
N ALA A 17 -14.41 -48.15 52.28
CA ALA A 17 -15.38 -47.79 51.27
C ALA A 17 -14.99 -46.46 50.60
N VAL A 18 -14.88 -46.48 49.28
CA VAL A 18 -14.86 -45.26 48.46
C VAL A 18 -16.27 -44.68 48.50
N LEU A 19 -16.49 -43.73 49.41
CA LEU A 19 -17.62 -42.81 49.32
C LEU A 19 -17.34 -41.87 48.15
N TRP A 20 -17.80 -42.27 46.97
CA TRP A 20 -17.93 -41.37 45.83
C TRP A 20 -19.12 -40.47 46.12
N ALA A 21 -18.86 -39.34 46.78
CA ALA A 21 -19.81 -38.25 46.82
C ALA A 21 -19.95 -37.74 45.37
N ALA A 22 -21.02 -38.18 44.69
CA ALA A 22 -21.49 -37.54 43.48
C ALA A 22 -21.86 -36.10 43.87
N ALA A 23 -20.91 -35.18 43.64
CA ALA A 23 -21.25 -33.77 43.53
C ALA A 23 -22.32 -33.68 42.43
N PRO A 24 -23.43 -32.97 42.64
CA PRO A 24 -24.34 -32.67 41.55
C PRO A 24 -23.52 -31.90 40.52
N ALA A 25 -23.35 -32.47 39.33
CA ALA A 25 -22.98 -31.68 38.18
C ALA A 25 -24.05 -30.59 38.07
N LEU A 26 -23.69 -29.37 38.42
CA LEU A 26 -24.46 -28.18 38.04
C LEU A 26 -24.46 -28.21 36.50
N GLY A 27 -25.53 -28.76 35.93
CA GLY A 27 -25.71 -28.91 34.50
C GLY A 27 -25.81 -27.54 33.84
N GLY A 28 -24.66 -27.00 33.46
CA GLY A 28 -24.60 -26.07 32.34
C GLY A 28 -24.95 -26.86 31.07
N GLN A 29 -25.72 -26.24 30.18
CA GLN A 29 -25.99 -26.82 28.87
C GLN A 29 -24.67 -27.14 28.17
N SER A 30 -24.61 -28.32 27.60
CA SER A 30 -23.49 -28.74 26.77
C SER A 30 -23.65 -28.17 25.35
N ASP A 31 -22.55 -28.02 24.63
CA ASP A 31 -22.60 -27.61 23.22
C ASP A 31 -23.38 -28.63 22.37
N ASP A 32 -23.37 -29.91 22.76
CA ASP A 32 -24.15 -30.98 22.12
C ASP A 32 -25.66 -30.74 22.21
N ASP A 33 -26.15 -30.12 23.29
CA ASP A 33 -27.57 -29.74 23.42
C ASP A 33 -27.95 -28.69 22.36
N CYS A 34 -27.05 -27.76 22.07
CA CYS A 34 -27.24 -26.75 21.03
C CYS A 34 -27.20 -27.37 19.63
N LEU A 35 -26.19 -28.22 19.40
CA LEU A 35 -25.95 -28.88 18.11
C LEU A 35 -26.99 -29.95 17.76
N THR A 36 -27.76 -30.44 18.73
CA THR A 36 -28.89 -31.35 18.47
C THR A 36 -29.89 -30.73 17.47
N CYS A 37 -30.11 -29.41 17.54
CA CYS A 37 -30.90 -28.69 16.55
C CYS A 37 -30.03 -27.91 15.56
N HIS A 38 -29.03 -27.17 16.02
CA HIS A 38 -28.21 -26.30 15.17
C HIS A 38 -27.20 -27.05 14.29
N GLY A 39 -26.94 -28.33 14.55
CA GLY A 39 -26.13 -29.18 13.68
C GLY A 39 -26.88 -29.70 12.45
N ASP A 40 -28.19 -29.43 12.31
CA ASP A 40 -28.95 -29.81 11.11
C ASP A 40 -28.82 -28.74 10.01
N SER A 41 -28.20 -29.12 8.89
CA SER A 41 -28.08 -28.28 7.68
C SER A 41 -29.42 -27.86 7.07
N GLY A 42 -30.50 -28.59 7.39
CA GLY A 42 -31.87 -28.28 6.99
C GLY A 42 -32.56 -27.23 7.86
N LEU A 43 -32.04 -26.92 9.05
CA LEU A 43 -32.68 -26.01 9.99
C LEU A 43 -32.64 -24.56 9.48
N LYS A 44 -33.81 -23.93 9.44
CA LYS A 44 -34.01 -22.57 8.95
C LYS A 44 -34.97 -21.80 9.86
N THR A 45 -34.84 -20.48 9.87
CA THR A 45 -35.86 -19.59 10.42
C THR A 45 -37.15 -19.67 9.59
N ASP A 46 -38.26 -19.17 10.12
CA ASP A 46 -39.52 -18.99 9.37
C ASP A 46 -39.37 -18.18 8.07
N GLN A 47 -38.35 -17.30 8.01
CA GLN A 47 -38.01 -16.51 6.82
C GLN A 47 -37.03 -17.23 5.87
N GLY A 48 -36.78 -18.53 6.07
CA GLY A 48 -35.92 -19.36 5.21
C GLY A 48 -34.41 -19.18 5.39
N ARG A 49 -33.95 -18.34 6.33
CA ARG A 49 -32.52 -18.17 6.63
C ARG A 49 -31.95 -19.41 7.33
N PRO A 50 -30.80 -19.96 6.90
CA PRO A 50 -30.19 -21.12 7.55
C PRO A 50 -29.72 -20.78 8.98
N LEU A 51 -29.92 -21.73 9.89
CA LEU A 51 -29.50 -21.69 11.29
C LEU A 51 -28.42 -22.73 11.62
N PHE A 52 -27.94 -23.44 10.61
CA PHE A 52 -26.90 -24.45 10.73
C PHE A 52 -25.59 -23.88 11.29
N VAL A 53 -25.00 -24.63 12.20
CA VAL A 53 -23.67 -24.41 12.77
C VAL A 53 -22.88 -25.71 12.59
N ASP A 54 -21.72 -25.61 11.94
CA ASP A 54 -20.78 -26.72 11.85
C ASP A 54 -20.07 -26.89 13.20
N GLY A 55 -20.53 -27.85 14.01
CA GLY A 55 -19.95 -28.14 15.32
C GLY A 55 -18.47 -28.58 15.26
N ALA A 56 -18.07 -29.29 14.19
CA ALA A 56 -16.68 -29.67 14.00
C ALA A 56 -15.83 -28.44 13.62
N GLY A 57 -16.35 -27.59 12.75
CA GLY A 57 -15.76 -26.29 12.42
C GLY A 57 -15.57 -25.40 13.64
N PHE A 58 -16.57 -25.33 14.52
CA PHE A 58 -16.48 -24.60 15.78
C PHE A 58 -15.45 -25.17 16.73
N THR A 59 -15.44 -26.49 16.93
CA THR A 59 -14.46 -27.18 17.78
C THR A 59 -13.03 -26.90 17.29
N ALA A 60 -12.82 -26.81 15.98
CA ALA A 60 -11.53 -26.49 15.36
C ALA A 60 -11.17 -24.99 15.38
N SER A 61 -12.12 -24.10 15.73
CA SER A 61 -11.89 -22.65 15.84
C SER A 61 -10.98 -22.33 17.05
N ILE A 62 -10.49 -21.09 17.12
CA ILE A 62 -9.66 -20.65 18.26
C ILE A 62 -10.46 -20.62 19.58
N HIS A 63 -11.76 -20.36 19.51
CA HIS A 63 -12.62 -20.33 20.70
C HIS A 63 -13.01 -21.74 21.14
N GLY A 64 -13.40 -22.61 20.20
CA GLY A 64 -13.71 -24.02 20.51
C GLY A 64 -12.50 -24.78 21.06
N SER A 65 -11.32 -24.59 20.45
CA SER A 65 -10.08 -25.18 20.97
C SER A 65 -9.61 -24.61 22.32
N ALA A 66 -10.03 -23.39 22.66
CA ALA A 66 -9.82 -22.79 23.98
C ALA A 66 -10.88 -23.23 25.02
N GLY A 67 -11.86 -24.04 24.63
CA GLY A 67 -12.92 -24.54 25.52
C GLY A 67 -14.00 -23.50 25.85
N ILE A 68 -14.19 -22.49 25.01
CA ILE A 68 -15.30 -21.53 25.14
C ILE A 68 -16.58 -22.19 24.65
N ALA A 69 -17.61 -22.25 25.50
CA ALA A 69 -18.88 -22.88 25.15
C ALA A 69 -19.78 -21.92 24.34
N CYS A 70 -20.79 -22.48 23.65
CA CYS A 70 -21.77 -21.71 22.87
C CYS A 70 -22.43 -20.60 23.71
N VAL A 71 -22.82 -20.94 24.94
CA VAL A 71 -23.50 -20.03 25.89
C VAL A 71 -22.60 -18.97 26.51
N ASP A 72 -21.28 -19.05 26.34
CA ASP A 72 -20.37 -18.00 26.81
C ASP A 72 -20.38 -16.80 25.84
N CYS A 73 -20.60 -17.05 24.55
CA CYS A 73 -20.86 -16.00 23.55
C CYS A 73 -22.36 -15.64 23.48
N HIS A 74 -23.24 -16.64 23.57
CA HIS A 74 -24.71 -16.49 23.64
C HIS A 74 -25.19 -16.43 25.10
N ALA A 75 -24.71 -15.42 25.83
CA ALA A 75 -24.89 -15.31 27.28
C ALA A 75 -26.36 -15.23 27.75
N ASP A 76 -27.29 -14.83 26.87
CA ASP A 76 -28.72 -14.84 27.13
C ASP A 76 -29.30 -16.25 27.27
N LEU A 77 -28.60 -17.28 26.77
CA LEU A 77 -28.99 -18.68 26.89
C LEU A 77 -28.38 -19.40 28.11
N LYS A 78 -27.41 -18.82 28.80
CA LYS A 78 -26.66 -19.49 29.90
C LYS A 78 -27.53 -20.05 31.04
N LYS A 79 -28.73 -19.50 31.24
CA LYS A 79 -29.70 -19.93 32.26
C LYS A 79 -31.04 -20.37 31.65
N PHE A 80 -31.12 -20.42 30.33
CA PHE A 80 -32.37 -20.64 29.62
C PHE A 80 -32.58 -22.13 29.41
N THR A 81 -33.58 -22.74 30.05
CA THR A 81 -33.77 -24.20 30.03
C THR A 81 -34.85 -24.69 29.06
N ASP A 82 -35.62 -23.79 28.45
CA ASP A 82 -36.86 -24.13 27.74
C ASP A 82 -36.69 -24.07 26.21
N PHE A 83 -36.15 -25.11 25.60
CA PHE A 83 -36.01 -25.17 24.14
C PHE A 83 -37.29 -25.66 23.43
N PRO A 84 -37.58 -25.16 22.20
CA PRO A 84 -36.78 -24.22 21.39
C PRO A 84 -36.80 -22.79 21.95
N HIS A 85 -35.64 -22.12 21.90
CA HIS A 85 -35.51 -20.74 22.39
C HIS A 85 -36.18 -19.75 21.43
N ALA A 86 -36.34 -18.49 21.89
CA ALA A 86 -36.93 -17.43 21.09
C ALA A 86 -36.19 -17.25 19.74
N ALA A 87 -36.95 -16.92 18.68
CA ALA A 87 -36.41 -16.78 17.31
C ALA A 87 -35.36 -15.67 17.17
N LYS A 88 -35.35 -14.69 18.08
CA LYS A 88 -34.39 -13.58 18.08
C LYS A 88 -33.63 -13.55 19.40
N LEU A 89 -32.37 -13.95 19.33
CA LEU A 89 -31.41 -13.83 20.44
C LEU A 89 -30.68 -12.49 20.37
N LYS A 90 -30.01 -12.14 21.48
CA LYS A 90 -29.03 -11.06 21.45
C LYS A 90 -27.83 -11.45 20.58
N PRO A 91 -27.21 -10.51 19.85
CA PRO A 91 -25.96 -10.78 19.17
C PRO A 91 -24.88 -11.22 20.17
N ALA A 92 -23.98 -12.11 19.73
CA ALA A 92 -22.83 -12.50 20.54
C ALA A 92 -21.98 -11.27 20.92
N ASP A 93 -21.60 -11.16 22.19
CA ASP A 93 -20.88 -10.02 22.72
C ASP A 93 -19.38 -10.29 22.81
N CYS A 94 -18.68 -10.07 21.70
CA CYS A 94 -17.22 -10.19 21.64
C CYS A 94 -16.51 -9.20 22.58
N ALA A 95 -17.12 -8.06 22.90
CA ALA A 95 -16.49 -6.99 23.68
C ALA A 95 -16.36 -7.36 25.17
N SER A 96 -17.13 -8.33 25.65
CA SER A 96 -17.02 -8.87 27.01
C SER A 96 -15.62 -9.44 27.32
N CYS A 97 -14.93 -9.96 26.31
CA CYS A 97 -13.56 -10.48 26.42
C CYS A 97 -12.53 -9.68 25.58
N HIS A 98 -12.96 -9.02 24.50
CA HIS A 98 -12.11 -8.24 23.59
C HIS A 98 -12.40 -6.74 23.66
N GLU A 99 -12.41 -6.19 24.88
CA GLU A 99 -12.81 -4.80 25.13
C GLU A 99 -11.95 -3.78 24.37
N GLU A 100 -10.63 -3.98 24.33
CA GLU A 100 -9.69 -3.09 23.65
C GLU A 100 -9.97 -3.02 22.14
N SER A 101 -10.02 -4.17 21.47
CA SER A 101 -10.36 -4.24 20.03
C SER A 101 -11.75 -3.68 19.74
N ALA A 102 -12.71 -3.90 20.64
CA ALA A 102 -14.05 -3.33 20.50
C ALA A 102 -14.03 -1.80 20.63
N ALA A 103 -13.21 -1.25 21.54
CA ALA A 103 -13.01 0.19 21.66
C ALA A 103 -12.35 0.79 20.40
N GLU A 104 -11.32 0.16 19.88
CA GLU A 104 -10.65 0.59 18.65
C GLU A 104 -11.60 0.65 17.46
N ILE A 105 -12.43 -0.40 17.27
CA ILE A 105 -13.43 -0.41 16.20
C ILE A 105 -14.45 0.70 16.39
N ARG A 106 -14.98 0.88 17.61
CA ARG A 106 -15.96 1.96 17.91
C ARG A 106 -15.42 3.34 17.55
N ASP A 107 -14.12 3.56 17.77
CA ASP A 107 -13.47 4.84 17.48
C ASP A 107 -13.10 4.99 15.99
N SER A 108 -13.01 3.89 15.25
CA SER A 108 -12.69 3.82 13.82
C SER A 108 -13.85 4.28 12.92
N ILE A 109 -13.57 4.43 11.62
CA ILE A 109 -14.61 4.67 10.61
C ILE A 109 -15.60 3.51 10.48
N HIS A 110 -15.19 2.28 10.82
CA HIS A 110 -16.03 1.09 10.69
C HIS A 110 -17.01 0.93 11.86
N GLY A 111 -16.75 1.56 13.01
CA GLY A 111 -17.65 1.59 14.16
C GLY A 111 -18.69 2.70 14.13
N ARG A 112 -18.59 3.64 13.17
CA ARG A 112 -19.53 4.76 13.03
C ARG A 112 -20.53 4.47 11.91
N PRO A 113 -21.83 4.69 12.13
CA PRO A 113 -22.79 4.61 11.04
C PRO A 113 -22.46 5.67 9.99
N HIS A 114 -22.36 5.27 8.74
CA HIS A 114 -22.11 6.17 7.63
C HIS A 114 -23.41 6.87 7.18
N ASP A 115 -23.45 8.21 7.17
CA ASP A 115 -24.63 9.02 6.82
C ASP A 115 -25.14 8.78 5.37
N GLY A 116 -26.24 8.04 5.19
CA GLY A 116 -26.87 7.78 3.89
C GLY A 116 -28.03 6.78 3.96
N ASP A 117 -28.72 6.54 2.84
CA ASP A 117 -29.95 5.72 2.74
C ASP A 117 -29.77 4.22 3.06
N SER A 118 -28.53 3.76 3.30
CA SER A 118 -28.22 2.39 3.76
C SER A 118 -27.00 2.40 4.67
N PRO A 119 -27.18 2.54 6.00
CA PRO A 119 -26.08 2.44 6.95
C PRO A 119 -25.51 1.01 6.94
N ILE A 120 -24.26 0.88 6.50
CA ILE A 120 -23.50 -0.37 6.65
C ILE A 120 -22.85 -0.33 8.02
N THR A 121 -23.24 -1.26 8.89
CA THR A 121 -22.55 -1.51 10.16
C THR A 121 -21.56 -2.64 9.95
N VAL A 122 -20.27 -2.37 10.20
CA VAL A 122 -19.21 -3.39 10.15
C VAL A 122 -19.00 -3.93 11.57
N GLY A 123 -19.22 -5.23 11.74
CA GLY A 123 -19.02 -5.95 12.99
C GLY A 123 -17.81 -6.89 12.96
N CYS A 124 -17.46 -7.45 14.12
CA CYS A 124 -16.29 -8.33 14.26
C CYS A 124 -16.34 -9.52 13.29
N LYS A 125 -17.52 -10.13 13.13
CA LYS A 125 -17.73 -11.30 12.29
C LYS A 125 -17.54 -11.05 10.80
N ASP A 126 -17.67 -9.80 10.35
CA ASP A 126 -17.53 -9.45 8.94
C ASP A 126 -16.05 -9.53 8.49
N CYS A 127 -15.11 -9.52 9.45
CA CYS A 127 -13.69 -9.69 9.20
C CYS A 127 -13.12 -10.99 9.78
N HIS A 128 -13.65 -11.50 10.89
CA HIS A 128 -13.09 -12.66 11.60
C HIS A 128 -13.81 -13.99 11.33
N GLY A 129 -15.02 -13.96 10.80
CA GLY A 129 -15.92 -15.12 10.79
C GLY A 129 -16.80 -15.19 12.04
N ALA A 130 -17.63 -16.22 12.14
CA ALA A 130 -18.58 -16.37 13.25
C ALA A 130 -18.22 -17.57 14.12
N HIS A 131 -18.70 -18.76 13.80
CA HIS A 131 -18.40 -19.99 14.54
C HIS A 131 -17.11 -20.67 14.07
N ASP A 132 -16.35 -20.04 13.19
CA ASP A 132 -15.16 -20.60 12.52
C ASP A 132 -13.93 -19.70 12.65
N ILE A 133 -13.90 -18.83 13.66
CA ILE A 133 -12.83 -17.85 13.88
C ILE A 133 -11.49 -18.56 14.08
N ARG A 134 -10.50 -18.19 13.26
CA ARG A 134 -9.15 -18.77 13.27
C ARG A 134 -8.08 -17.73 13.60
N PRO A 135 -6.95 -18.12 14.21
CA PRO A 135 -5.84 -17.19 14.46
C PRO A 135 -5.32 -16.57 13.15
N ALA A 136 -4.90 -15.31 13.19
CA ALA A 136 -4.41 -14.60 11.99
C ALA A 136 -3.17 -15.25 11.32
N LYS A 137 -2.47 -16.16 12.01
CA LYS A 137 -1.36 -16.94 11.43
C LYS A 137 -1.82 -18.16 10.64
N ASP A 138 -3.06 -18.62 10.84
CA ASP A 138 -3.65 -19.69 10.05
C ASP A 138 -3.98 -19.17 8.64
N SER A 139 -3.50 -19.86 7.62
CA SER A 139 -3.77 -19.52 6.22
C SER A 139 -5.26 -19.54 5.84
N GLN A 140 -6.09 -20.28 6.59
CA GLN A 140 -7.55 -20.33 6.39
C GLN A 140 -8.29 -19.21 7.13
N SER A 141 -7.61 -18.43 7.98
CA SER A 141 -8.24 -17.31 8.68
C SER A 141 -8.59 -16.18 7.71
N HIS A 142 -9.78 -15.60 7.85
CA HIS A 142 -10.18 -14.39 7.12
C HIS A 142 -9.22 -13.21 7.36
N THR A 143 -8.54 -13.17 8.50
CA THR A 143 -7.58 -12.12 8.85
C THR A 143 -6.12 -12.53 8.63
N SER A 144 -5.87 -13.65 7.94
CA SER A 144 -4.52 -14.01 7.52
C SER A 144 -3.97 -13.00 6.51
N ALA A 145 -2.65 -12.80 6.50
CA ALA A 145 -2.02 -11.84 5.59
C ALA A 145 -2.45 -12.02 4.13
N MET A 146 -2.59 -13.28 3.69
CA MET A 146 -3.00 -13.65 2.33
C MET A 146 -4.46 -13.34 2.03
N ASN A 147 -5.33 -13.39 3.05
CA ASN A 147 -6.78 -13.25 2.90
C ASN A 147 -7.27 -11.82 3.20
N ILE A 148 -6.48 -10.99 3.90
CA ILE A 148 -6.81 -9.59 4.22
C ILE A 148 -7.31 -8.81 2.99
N PRO A 149 -6.68 -8.88 1.81
CA PRO A 149 -7.15 -8.13 0.65
C PRO A 149 -8.59 -8.49 0.28
N ASP A 150 -8.91 -9.78 0.22
CA ASP A 150 -10.25 -10.23 -0.15
C ASP A 150 -11.27 -9.96 0.96
N THR A 151 -10.89 -10.09 2.23
CA THR A 151 -11.72 -9.72 3.38
C THR A 151 -12.16 -8.26 3.30
N CYS A 152 -11.22 -7.34 3.06
CA CYS A 152 -11.54 -5.91 2.92
C CYS A 152 -12.35 -5.64 1.64
N LEU A 153 -11.91 -6.19 0.51
CA LEU A 153 -12.49 -5.90 -0.80
C LEU A 153 -13.89 -6.51 -0.99
N SER A 154 -14.28 -7.52 -0.20
CA SER A 154 -15.65 -8.07 -0.19
C SER A 154 -16.73 -7.00 0.01
N CYS A 155 -16.44 -5.97 0.82
CA CYS A 155 -17.31 -4.82 1.01
C CYS A 155 -16.81 -3.62 0.20
N HIS A 156 -15.49 -3.40 0.14
CA HIS A 156 -14.93 -2.21 -0.52
C HIS A 156 -15.06 -2.20 -2.05
N LEU A 157 -15.40 -3.32 -2.70
CA LEU A 157 -15.73 -3.36 -4.14
C LEU A 157 -17.23 -3.44 -4.41
N GLU A 158 -17.96 -4.17 -3.60
CA GLU A 158 -19.36 -4.53 -3.90
C GLU A 158 -20.38 -3.66 -3.15
N ARG A 159 -19.99 -3.04 -2.04
CA ARG A 159 -20.90 -2.38 -1.08
C ARG A 159 -20.55 -0.91 -0.80
N VAL A 160 -19.70 -0.29 -1.61
CA VAL A 160 -19.30 1.12 -1.43
C VAL A 160 -20.20 2.10 -2.16
N ARG A 161 -20.23 3.34 -1.65
CA ARG A 161 -21.12 4.43 -2.08
C ARG A 161 -20.98 4.80 -3.54
N THR A 162 -19.77 4.71 -4.10
CA THR A 162 -19.52 5.05 -5.50
C THR A 162 -18.60 4.04 -6.20
N LYS A 163 -18.82 3.84 -7.51
CA LYS A 163 -17.93 3.04 -8.36
C LYS A 163 -16.49 3.57 -8.39
N ARG A 164 -16.29 4.87 -8.12
CA ARG A 164 -14.97 5.52 -8.05
C ARG A 164 -14.19 5.06 -6.82
N GLU A 165 -14.83 4.96 -5.67
CA GLU A 165 -14.22 4.47 -4.43
C GLU A 165 -13.91 2.96 -4.53
N ALA A 166 -14.81 2.18 -5.16
CA ALA A 166 -14.56 0.77 -5.45
C ALA A 166 -13.31 0.57 -6.30
N GLY A 167 -13.22 1.33 -7.40
CA GLY A 167 -12.07 1.31 -8.29
C GLY A 167 -10.77 1.75 -7.61
N PHE A 168 -10.84 2.64 -6.60
CA PHE A 168 -9.68 3.09 -5.86
C PHE A 168 -9.07 2.01 -4.96
N ALA A 169 -9.89 1.34 -4.14
CA ALA A 169 -9.43 0.25 -3.30
C ALA A 169 -9.00 -0.98 -4.13
N GLY A 170 -9.74 -1.28 -5.21
CA GLY A 170 -9.46 -2.43 -6.09
C GLY A 170 -8.09 -2.37 -6.77
N ARG A 171 -7.55 -1.17 -7.00
CA ARG A 171 -6.20 -0.97 -7.56
C ARG A 171 -5.09 -1.62 -6.73
N TYR A 172 -5.33 -1.91 -5.44
CA TYR A 172 -4.42 -2.72 -4.63
C TYR A 172 -4.00 -4.02 -5.32
N LYS A 173 -4.92 -4.69 -6.03
CA LYS A 173 -4.64 -5.93 -6.77
C LYS A 173 -3.65 -5.76 -7.93
N GLU A 174 -3.36 -4.52 -8.34
CA GLU A 174 -2.39 -4.18 -9.38
C GLU A 174 -1.01 -3.80 -8.83
N SER A 175 -0.89 -3.64 -7.50
CA SER A 175 0.35 -3.21 -6.85
C SER A 175 1.39 -4.33 -6.75
N ASP A 176 2.66 -3.93 -6.61
CA ASP A 176 3.73 -4.88 -6.29
C ASP A 176 3.58 -5.52 -4.92
N HIS A 177 3.00 -4.82 -3.94
CA HIS A 177 2.71 -5.42 -2.65
C HIS A 177 1.74 -6.59 -2.77
N TYR A 178 0.69 -6.45 -3.59
CA TYR A 178 -0.22 -7.57 -3.88
C TYR A 178 0.43 -8.66 -4.72
N ARG A 179 1.24 -8.30 -5.73
CA ARG A 179 1.99 -9.30 -6.52
C ARG A 179 2.92 -10.13 -5.62
N ALA A 180 3.67 -9.49 -4.73
CA ALA A 180 4.54 -10.14 -3.75
C ALA A 180 3.75 -11.02 -2.77
N LEU A 181 2.63 -10.52 -2.25
CA LEU A 181 1.75 -11.26 -1.36
C LEU A 181 1.15 -12.49 -2.06
N SER A 182 0.35 -12.28 -3.11
CA SER A 182 -0.52 -13.30 -3.70
C SER A 182 0.17 -14.21 -4.70
N LYS A 183 1.20 -13.75 -5.43
CA LYS A 183 1.90 -14.58 -6.43
C LYS A 183 3.20 -15.18 -5.91
N ALA A 184 3.95 -14.43 -5.10
CA ALA A 184 5.22 -14.91 -4.54
C ALA A 184 5.07 -15.52 -3.14
N GLY A 185 3.88 -15.46 -2.52
CA GLY A 185 3.60 -16.05 -1.22
C GLY A 185 4.30 -15.34 -0.06
N LEU A 186 4.74 -14.09 -0.25
CA LEU A 186 5.47 -13.34 0.75
C LEU A 186 4.49 -12.72 1.75
N SER A 187 4.15 -13.47 2.80
CA SER A 187 3.17 -13.09 3.83
C SER A 187 3.52 -11.83 4.65
N LEU A 188 4.76 -11.35 4.56
CA LEU A 188 5.20 -10.08 5.17
C LEU A 188 5.01 -8.87 4.24
N SER A 189 4.50 -9.07 3.02
CA SER A 189 4.19 -7.97 2.10
C SER A 189 3.10 -7.07 2.67
N ALA A 190 3.18 -5.76 2.38
CA ALA A 190 2.23 -4.80 2.91
C ALA A 190 0.79 -5.11 2.45
N THR A 191 -0.15 -5.11 3.40
CA THR A 191 -1.58 -5.33 3.18
C THR A 191 -2.38 -4.06 3.48
N CYS A 192 -3.70 -4.10 3.32
CA CYS A 192 -4.59 -3.03 3.76
C CYS A 192 -4.35 -2.64 5.23
N LEU A 193 -4.11 -3.64 6.10
CA LEU A 193 -3.84 -3.45 7.52
C LEU A 193 -2.51 -2.74 7.80
N SER A 194 -1.50 -2.99 6.98
CA SER A 194 -0.17 -2.38 7.13
C SER A 194 -0.24 -0.86 7.03
N CYS A 195 -1.06 -0.34 6.09
CA CYS A 195 -1.20 1.09 5.87
C CYS A 195 -2.36 1.70 6.69
N HIS A 196 -3.53 1.07 6.73
CA HIS A 196 -4.74 1.66 7.32
C HIS A 196 -4.96 1.29 8.80
N GLY A 197 -4.29 0.24 9.30
CA GLY A 197 -4.61 -0.38 10.59
C GLY A 197 -5.66 -1.50 10.46
N GLY A 198 -5.79 -2.31 11.50
CA GLY A 198 -6.78 -3.41 11.58
C GLY A 198 -8.10 -2.95 12.18
N HIS A 199 -8.12 -2.78 13.50
CA HIS A 199 -9.31 -2.33 14.23
C HIS A 199 -9.41 -0.80 14.31
N SER A 200 -8.32 -0.07 14.09
CA SER A 200 -8.21 1.37 14.27
C SER A 200 -8.19 2.16 12.95
N VAL A 201 -9.02 1.78 11.97
CA VAL A 201 -9.05 2.46 10.65
C VAL A 201 -9.61 3.87 10.78
N ARG A 202 -8.82 4.88 10.43
CA ARG A 202 -9.17 6.30 10.59
C ARG A 202 -9.26 7.03 9.24
N PRO A 203 -10.05 8.11 9.16
CA PRO A 203 -10.10 8.97 7.97
C PRO A 203 -8.72 9.49 7.57
N VAL A 204 -8.49 9.78 6.29
CA VAL A 204 -7.18 10.25 5.78
C VAL A 204 -6.80 11.64 6.29
N ASP A 205 -7.76 12.45 6.70
CA ASP A 205 -7.58 13.78 7.27
C ASP A 205 -7.39 13.76 8.80
N ASP A 206 -7.65 12.64 9.47
CA ASP A 206 -7.36 12.46 10.89
C ASP A 206 -5.83 12.44 11.13
N PRO A 207 -5.28 13.36 11.95
CA PRO A 207 -3.85 13.39 12.30
C PRO A 207 -3.28 12.08 12.87
N GLN A 208 -4.11 11.25 13.51
CA GLN A 208 -3.74 9.96 14.08
C GLN A 208 -3.81 8.82 13.05
N SER A 209 -4.38 9.07 11.87
CA SER A 209 -4.42 8.07 10.80
C SER A 209 -3.03 7.80 10.27
N LYS A 210 -2.68 6.52 10.15
CA LYS A 210 -1.41 6.06 9.54
C LYS A 210 -1.27 6.56 8.10
N VAL A 211 -2.37 6.73 7.38
CA VAL A 211 -2.36 7.24 5.99
C VAL A 211 -2.58 8.75 5.90
N SER A 212 -2.59 9.47 7.02
CA SER A 212 -2.60 10.94 6.95
C SER A 212 -1.30 11.45 6.34
N ARG A 213 -1.36 12.57 5.62
CA ARG A 213 -0.21 13.13 4.89
C ARG A 213 1.04 13.25 5.76
N ARG A 214 0.87 13.67 7.01
CA ARG A 214 1.96 13.80 8.00
C ARG A 214 2.57 12.46 8.42
N ASN A 215 1.88 11.34 8.27
CA ASN A 215 2.34 10.02 8.72
C ASN A 215 2.83 9.13 7.57
N ILE A 216 2.59 9.49 6.31
CA ILE A 216 2.94 8.67 5.14
C ILE A 216 4.40 8.24 5.13
N ILE A 217 5.34 9.14 5.47
CA ILE A 217 6.78 8.82 5.54
C ILE A 217 7.04 7.65 6.51
N ARG A 218 6.47 7.72 7.71
CA ARG A 218 6.61 6.69 8.75
C ARG A 218 5.87 5.40 8.40
N THR A 219 4.71 5.51 7.74
CA THR A 219 3.92 4.35 7.34
C THR A 219 4.64 3.49 6.30
N CYS A 220 5.27 4.12 5.31
CA CYS A 220 6.16 3.40 4.39
C CYS A 220 7.45 2.95 5.09
N GLY A 221 8.01 3.81 5.94
CA GLY A 221 9.25 3.59 6.69
C GLY A 221 9.22 2.40 7.65
N ALA A 222 8.03 2.01 8.15
CA ALA A 222 7.85 0.84 9.00
C ALA A 222 8.44 -0.45 8.39
N CYS A 223 8.44 -0.56 7.06
CA CYS A 223 9.12 -1.63 6.32
C CYS A 223 10.32 -1.12 5.52
N HIS A 224 10.26 0.10 5.00
CA HIS A 224 11.31 0.72 4.18
C HIS A 224 12.22 1.65 5.00
N ALA A 225 12.67 1.21 6.18
CA ALA A 225 13.38 2.04 7.14
C ALA A 225 14.66 2.70 6.57
N GLY A 226 15.37 1.99 5.69
CA GLY A 226 16.53 2.57 4.99
C GLY A 226 16.16 3.74 4.08
N ILE A 227 15.04 3.63 3.37
CA ILE A 227 14.53 4.69 2.49
C ILE A 227 14.00 5.87 3.30
N GLU A 228 13.29 5.61 4.40
CA GLU A 228 12.85 6.67 5.32
C GLU A 228 14.05 7.48 5.83
N ARG A 229 15.12 6.80 6.30
CA ARG A 229 16.34 7.49 6.73
C ARG A 229 16.92 8.36 5.63
N ASP A 230 17.10 7.82 4.42
CA ASP A 230 17.66 8.56 3.30
C ASP A 230 16.80 9.79 2.95
N TYR A 231 15.46 9.63 2.95
CA TYR A 231 14.51 10.73 2.76
C TYR A 231 14.67 11.84 3.81
N LEU A 232 14.72 11.47 5.10
CA LEU A 232 14.87 12.40 6.21
C LEU A 232 16.20 13.17 6.20
N GLU A 233 17.26 12.58 5.63
CA GLU A 233 18.55 13.27 5.46
C GLU A 233 18.56 14.28 4.30
N GLY A 234 17.67 14.08 3.31
CA GLY A 234 17.52 14.93 2.14
C GLY A 234 16.83 16.28 2.44
N VAL A 235 16.78 17.15 1.43
CA VAL A 235 16.15 18.48 1.54
C VAL A 235 14.64 18.37 1.81
N HIS A 236 13.95 17.45 1.13
CA HIS A 236 12.53 17.23 1.33
C HIS A 236 12.24 16.75 2.76
N GLY A 237 13.00 15.77 3.25
CA GLY A 237 12.83 15.27 4.61
C GLY A 237 13.16 16.29 5.70
N LYS A 238 14.20 17.11 5.49
CA LYS A 238 14.53 18.20 6.42
C LYS A 238 13.41 19.24 6.53
N ASP A 239 12.73 19.57 5.43
CA ASP A 239 11.61 20.51 5.45
C ASP A 239 10.31 19.86 5.92
N TYR A 240 10.11 18.56 5.64
CA TYR A 240 9.04 17.75 6.22
C TYR A 240 9.09 17.75 7.75
N VAL A 241 10.26 17.56 8.35
CA VAL A 241 10.45 17.58 9.82
C VAL A 241 10.13 18.96 10.42
N LYS A 242 10.33 20.05 9.65
CA LYS A 242 9.95 21.41 10.06
C LYS A 242 8.44 21.67 9.94
N GLY A 243 7.66 20.74 9.39
CA GLY A 243 6.21 20.85 9.23
C GLY A 243 5.75 21.54 7.95
N VAL A 244 6.64 21.73 6.95
CA VAL A 244 6.26 22.28 5.64
C VAL A 244 5.32 21.31 4.92
N GLN A 245 4.09 21.74 4.63
CA GLN A 245 3.02 20.85 4.13
C GLN A 245 3.15 20.54 2.64
N GLU A 246 3.73 21.47 1.88
CA GLU A 246 3.89 21.42 0.42
C GLU A 246 5.08 20.54 -0.01
N VAL A 247 5.84 20.01 0.94
CA VAL A 247 6.94 19.08 0.64
C VAL A 247 6.38 17.72 0.21
N PRO A 248 7.00 17.04 -0.77
CA PRO A 248 6.48 15.76 -1.25
C PRO A 248 6.68 14.64 -0.24
N VAL A 249 5.67 13.80 -0.03
CA VAL A 249 5.76 12.52 0.68
C VAL A 249 5.84 11.35 -0.31
N CYS A 250 6.00 10.13 0.19
CA CYS A 250 6.20 8.93 -0.64
C CYS A 250 5.18 8.81 -1.78
N THR A 251 3.90 9.09 -1.47
CA THR A 251 2.76 8.98 -2.40
C THR A 251 2.62 10.15 -3.39
N ASP A 252 3.42 11.20 -3.25
CA ASP A 252 3.44 12.28 -4.25
C ASP A 252 4.33 11.90 -5.45
N CYS A 253 5.33 11.03 -5.21
CA CYS A 253 6.20 10.48 -6.24
C CYS A 253 5.75 9.08 -6.70
N HIS A 254 5.47 8.20 -5.75
CA HIS A 254 4.92 6.87 -6.01
C HIS A 254 3.39 6.89 -5.93
N SER A 255 2.70 5.93 -6.53
CA SER A 255 1.28 5.68 -6.23
C SER A 255 1.15 4.94 -4.88
N GLU A 256 -0.05 4.94 -4.31
CA GLU A 256 -0.35 4.27 -3.03
C GLU A 256 -1.02 2.90 -3.23
N HIS A 257 -2.22 2.84 -3.82
CA HIS A 257 -2.94 1.58 -3.99
C HIS A 257 -2.45 0.78 -5.21
N ASP A 258 -1.89 1.41 -6.24
CA ASP A 258 -1.28 0.72 -7.38
C ASP A 258 0.23 0.99 -7.44
N ILE A 259 0.89 0.97 -6.29
CA ILE A 259 2.34 1.16 -6.21
C ILE A 259 3.07 0.09 -7.05
N ARG A 260 3.94 0.54 -7.95
CA ARG A 260 4.71 -0.31 -8.86
C ARG A 260 6.19 0.03 -8.85
N ALA A 261 7.02 -0.97 -9.04
CA ALA A 261 8.47 -0.89 -9.11
C ALA A 261 8.91 0.07 -10.24
N PRO A 262 10.04 0.77 -10.09
CA PRO A 262 10.51 1.74 -11.08
C PRO A 262 10.75 1.16 -12.49
N GLU A 263 10.93 -0.15 -12.61
CA GLU A 263 11.13 -0.85 -13.88
C GLU A 263 9.81 -1.14 -14.61
N ASP A 264 8.67 -1.06 -13.91
CA ASP A 264 7.35 -1.28 -14.48
C ASP A 264 6.91 -0.06 -15.30
N LEU A 265 6.53 -0.26 -16.56
CA LEU A 265 6.03 0.79 -17.45
C LEU A 265 4.81 1.51 -16.87
N GLY A 266 4.00 0.85 -16.05
CA GLY A 266 2.86 1.42 -15.35
C GLY A 266 3.23 2.30 -14.15
N SER A 267 4.49 2.28 -13.70
CA SER A 267 4.95 3.08 -12.56
C SER A 267 4.99 4.57 -12.88
N GLY A 268 4.59 5.40 -11.90
CA GLY A 268 4.72 6.85 -11.98
C GLY A 268 6.18 7.32 -12.02
N VAL A 269 7.09 6.51 -11.46
CA VAL A 269 8.53 6.79 -11.38
C VAL A 269 9.36 5.99 -12.41
N TYR A 270 8.71 5.45 -13.45
CA TYR A 270 9.42 4.85 -14.57
C TYR A 270 10.41 5.84 -15.20
N ALA A 271 11.55 5.37 -15.71
CA ALA A 271 12.70 6.21 -16.10
C ALA A 271 12.36 7.41 -17.00
N THR A 272 11.40 7.27 -17.93
CA THR A 272 10.94 8.33 -18.84
C THR A 272 9.83 9.23 -18.28
N LYS A 273 9.28 8.88 -17.11
CA LYS A 273 8.20 9.61 -16.42
C LYS A 273 8.67 10.43 -15.22
N VAL A 274 9.87 10.16 -14.70
CA VAL A 274 10.46 10.87 -13.53
C VAL A 274 10.37 12.38 -13.66
N ALA A 275 10.67 12.94 -14.84
CA ALA A 275 10.61 14.39 -15.06
C ALA A 275 9.23 14.97 -14.75
N ALA A 276 8.16 14.27 -15.17
CA ALA A 276 6.79 14.71 -14.93
C ALA A 276 6.37 14.63 -13.45
N VAL A 277 7.04 13.79 -12.64
CA VAL A 277 6.80 13.71 -11.20
C VAL A 277 7.38 14.94 -10.50
N CYS A 278 8.65 15.26 -10.76
CA CYS A 278 9.35 16.37 -10.12
C CYS A 278 8.71 17.72 -10.45
N THR A 279 8.22 17.89 -11.68
CA THR A 279 7.75 19.18 -12.18
C THR A 279 6.36 19.57 -11.69
N ARG A 280 5.63 18.64 -11.07
CA ARG A 280 4.40 18.96 -10.33
C ARG A 280 4.63 20.00 -9.25
N CYS A 281 5.84 20.05 -8.70
CA CYS A 281 6.23 21.03 -7.68
C CYS A 281 7.34 21.98 -8.18
N HIS A 282 8.35 21.47 -8.89
CA HIS A 282 9.53 22.26 -9.27
C HIS A 282 9.32 23.21 -10.46
N ASP A 283 8.21 23.07 -11.19
CA ASP A 283 7.79 24.02 -12.22
C ASP A 283 6.42 24.65 -11.87
N ASP A 284 5.93 24.45 -10.64
CA ASP A 284 4.72 25.10 -10.15
C ASP A 284 5.02 26.57 -9.79
N GLU A 285 4.32 27.50 -10.46
CA GLU A 285 4.56 28.93 -10.25
C GLU A 285 4.15 29.42 -8.86
N THR A 286 3.16 28.79 -8.23
CA THR A 286 2.67 29.19 -6.91
C THR A 286 3.71 28.84 -5.86
N LEU A 287 4.18 27.59 -5.85
CA LEU A 287 5.25 27.13 -4.98
C LEU A 287 6.55 27.87 -5.26
N ALA A 288 6.86 28.15 -6.52
CA ALA A 288 8.06 28.91 -6.87
C ALA A 288 8.04 30.35 -6.33
N ARG A 289 6.90 31.04 -6.37
CA ARG A 289 6.76 32.38 -5.77
C ARG A 289 6.83 32.33 -4.25
N GLN A 290 6.19 31.34 -3.63
CA GLN A 290 6.14 31.19 -2.17
C GLN A 290 7.51 30.85 -1.58
N TYR A 291 8.25 29.94 -2.21
CA TYR A 291 9.48 29.37 -1.68
C TYR A 291 10.74 29.84 -2.42
N GLY A 292 10.62 30.77 -3.36
CA GLY A 292 11.74 31.30 -4.13
C GLY A 292 12.41 30.26 -5.05
N LEU A 293 11.64 29.27 -5.53
CA LEU A 293 12.18 28.23 -6.41
C LEU A 293 12.42 28.79 -7.82
N LEU A 294 13.50 28.33 -8.44
CA LEU A 294 13.79 28.66 -9.83
C LEU A 294 12.84 27.87 -10.75
N THR A 295 11.99 28.57 -11.49
CA THR A 295 11.11 27.97 -12.51
C THR A 295 11.87 27.65 -13.80
N SER A 296 11.24 26.90 -14.71
CA SER A 296 11.78 26.55 -16.04
C SER A 296 12.86 25.46 -16.02
N ARG A 297 12.95 24.65 -14.96
CA ARG A 297 13.90 23.54 -14.90
C ARG A 297 13.52 22.42 -15.85
N LEU A 298 12.23 22.15 -16.04
CA LEU A 298 11.78 21.20 -17.07
C LEU A 298 12.14 21.72 -18.45
N LYS A 299 11.79 22.98 -18.76
CA LYS A 299 12.00 23.56 -20.08
C LYS A 299 13.47 23.45 -20.51
N THR A 300 14.39 23.78 -19.61
CA THR A 300 15.83 23.73 -19.89
C THR A 300 16.35 22.29 -20.00
N PHE A 301 15.89 21.39 -19.13
CA PHE A 301 16.24 19.97 -19.23
C PHE A 301 15.68 19.31 -20.50
N SER A 302 14.42 19.53 -20.83
CA SER A 302 13.75 18.99 -22.03
C SER A 302 14.40 19.48 -23.32
N ALA A 303 15.03 20.65 -23.32
CA ALA A 303 15.78 21.16 -24.47
C ALA A 303 17.17 20.50 -24.62
N SER A 304 17.65 19.79 -23.60
CA SER A 304 18.90 19.03 -23.67
C SER A 304 18.74 17.72 -24.44
N TYR A 305 19.86 17.10 -24.83
CA TYR A 305 19.86 15.76 -25.44
C TYR A 305 19.17 14.73 -24.53
N HIS A 306 19.51 14.72 -23.23
CA HIS A 306 18.93 13.78 -22.26
C HIS A 306 17.41 13.91 -22.18
N GLY A 307 16.90 15.14 -22.03
CA GLY A 307 15.47 15.39 -21.95
C GLY A 307 14.74 15.09 -23.27
N THR A 308 15.35 15.40 -24.41
CA THR A 308 14.79 15.10 -25.73
C THR A 308 14.72 13.60 -25.97
N ALA A 309 15.82 12.87 -25.75
CA ALA A 309 15.87 11.42 -25.93
C ALA A 309 14.92 10.68 -24.97
N SER A 310 14.82 11.14 -23.71
CA SER A 310 13.88 10.58 -22.73
C SER A 310 12.43 10.74 -23.19
N LYS A 311 12.08 11.88 -23.79
CA LYS A 311 10.75 12.12 -24.40
C LYS A 311 10.46 11.17 -25.57
N PHE A 312 11.48 10.71 -26.29
CA PHE A 312 11.36 9.68 -27.33
C PHE A 312 11.38 8.24 -26.79
N GLY A 313 11.37 8.06 -25.47
CA GLY A 313 11.28 6.75 -24.83
C GLY A 313 12.61 6.11 -24.47
N GLU A 314 13.75 6.79 -24.66
CA GLU A 314 15.04 6.28 -24.22
C GLU A 314 15.13 6.27 -22.69
N VAL A 315 15.49 5.12 -22.13
CA VAL A 315 15.49 4.86 -20.68
C VAL A 315 16.89 4.92 -20.07
N LYS A 316 17.93 4.84 -20.90
CA LYS A 316 19.33 4.88 -20.48
C LYS A 316 19.92 6.28 -20.43
N VAL A 317 19.17 7.30 -20.84
CA VAL A 317 19.59 8.70 -20.74
C VAL A 317 19.32 9.25 -19.35
N ALA A 318 20.08 10.26 -18.95
CA ALA A 318 19.90 10.88 -17.66
C ALA A 318 18.48 11.45 -17.50
N ASN A 319 17.96 11.35 -16.29
CA ASN A 319 16.72 11.99 -15.85
C ASN A 319 17.00 12.81 -14.57
N CYS A 320 15.95 13.42 -14.00
CA CYS A 320 16.10 14.26 -12.80
C CYS A 320 16.77 13.48 -11.66
N SER A 321 16.32 12.25 -11.39
CA SER A 321 16.82 11.44 -10.28
C SER A 321 18.22 10.88 -10.50
N SER A 322 18.64 10.59 -11.73
CA SER A 322 19.99 10.09 -12.00
C SER A 322 21.06 11.16 -11.76
N CYS A 323 20.68 12.45 -11.82
CA CYS A 323 21.56 13.55 -11.45
C CYS A 323 21.40 13.95 -10.00
N HIS A 324 20.17 14.16 -9.51
CA HIS A 324 19.88 14.75 -8.19
C HIS A 324 19.74 13.74 -7.03
N GLY A 325 19.64 12.44 -7.33
CA GLY A 325 19.17 11.42 -6.38
C GLY A 325 17.65 11.28 -6.38
N HIS A 326 17.12 10.34 -5.58
CA HIS A 326 15.69 9.99 -5.58
C HIS A 326 15.06 9.93 -4.18
N HIS A 327 15.76 9.38 -3.18
CA HIS A 327 15.28 9.37 -1.79
C HIS A 327 16.04 10.37 -0.92
N GLY A 328 17.38 10.42 -0.97
CA GLY A 328 18.20 11.40 -0.24
C GLY A 328 18.64 12.61 -1.07
N ILE A 329 17.70 13.32 -1.71
CA ILE A 329 18.02 14.46 -2.58
C ILE A 329 18.67 15.59 -1.76
N ARG A 330 19.85 16.05 -2.20
CA ARG A 330 20.67 17.05 -1.50
C ARG A 330 20.92 18.29 -2.37
N PRO A 331 21.06 19.49 -1.78
CA PRO A 331 21.33 20.70 -2.54
C PRO A 331 22.74 20.64 -3.14
N SER A 332 23.00 21.35 -4.23
CA SER A 332 24.33 21.35 -4.88
C SER A 332 25.47 21.88 -4.01
N SER A 333 25.16 22.60 -2.93
CA SER A 333 26.15 23.06 -1.95
C SER A 333 26.56 21.97 -0.95
N ASP A 334 25.78 20.90 -0.80
CA ASP A 334 26.11 19.79 0.11
C ASP A 334 27.24 18.94 -0.51
N PRO A 335 28.37 18.71 0.19
CA PRO A 335 29.46 17.88 -0.30
C PRO A 335 29.07 16.44 -0.65
N LEU A 336 27.97 15.92 -0.07
CA LEU A 336 27.45 14.58 -0.35
C LEU A 336 26.47 14.56 -1.53
N SER A 337 26.14 15.71 -2.12
CA SER A 337 25.24 15.78 -3.27
C SER A 337 25.93 15.29 -4.54
N SER A 338 25.28 14.44 -5.32
CA SER A 338 25.75 14.01 -6.64
C SER A 338 25.89 15.17 -7.64
N ILE A 339 25.18 16.28 -7.41
CA ILE A 339 25.31 17.51 -8.22
C ILE A 339 26.22 18.56 -7.58
N ASN A 340 26.95 18.21 -6.52
CA ASN A 340 28.01 19.08 -6.01
C ASN A 340 29.09 19.25 -7.09
N PRO A 341 29.65 20.46 -7.32
CA PRO A 341 30.70 20.67 -8.31
C PRO A 341 31.88 19.69 -8.21
N ALA A 342 32.26 19.26 -7.00
CA ALA A 342 33.32 18.29 -6.78
C ALA A 342 32.95 16.85 -7.21
N ASN A 343 31.65 16.53 -7.24
CA ASN A 343 31.14 15.19 -7.54
C ASN A 343 30.66 15.03 -8.99
N LEU A 344 30.44 16.13 -9.73
CA LEU A 344 29.84 16.09 -11.08
C LEU A 344 30.61 15.21 -12.06
N ALA A 345 31.95 15.22 -12.03
CA ALA A 345 32.76 14.37 -12.90
C ALA A 345 32.46 12.87 -12.66
N SER A 346 32.31 12.47 -11.39
CA SER A 346 31.92 11.11 -11.02
C SER A 346 30.49 10.79 -11.45
N THR A 347 29.54 11.70 -11.20
CA THR A 347 28.13 11.54 -11.58
C THR A 347 27.94 11.41 -13.08
N CYS A 348 28.61 12.26 -13.88
CA CYS A 348 28.60 12.13 -15.34
C CYS A 348 29.34 10.88 -15.81
N GLY A 349 30.42 10.52 -15.11
CA GLY A 349 31.26 9.38 -15.40
C GLY A 349 30.55 8.02 -15.35
N THR A 350 29.42 7.92 -14.67
CA THR A 350 28.57 6.70 -14.67
C THR A 350 28.14 6.29 -16.08
N CYS A 351 27.89 7.27 -16.97
CA CYS A 351 27.50 7.02 -18.36
C CYS A 351 28.52 7.52 -19.39
N HIS A 352 29.40 8.45 -19.02
CA HIS A 352 30.43 9.01 -19.88
C HIS A 352 31.83 8.64 -19.39
N PRO A 353 32.36 7.45 -19.72
CA PRO A 353 33.71 7.05 -19.34
C PRO A 353 34.74 8.08 -19.80
N GLY A 354 35.60 8.54 -18.89
CA GLY A 354 36.61 9.56 -19.18
C GLY A 354 36.11 11.01 -19.10
N ALA A 355 34.87 11.24 -18.67
CA ALA A 355 34.38 12.58 -18.32
C ALA A 355 35.18 13.16 -17.13
N GLY A 356 36.21 13.95 -17.43
CA GLY A 356 36.98 14.69 -16.43
C GLY A 356 36.30 16.00 -15.99
N GLU A 357 36.95 16.73 -15.08
CA GLU A 357 36.39 17.98 -14.52
C GLU A 357 35.96 18.99 -15.59
N ASN A 358 36.72 19.12 -16.68
CA ASN A 358 36.41 20.06 -17.76
C ASN A 358 35.12 19.70 -18.51
N PHE A 359 34.77 18.41 -18.60
CA PHE A 359 33.51 17.97 -19.18
C PHE A 359 32.34 18.38 -18.27
N SER A 360 32.50 18.17 -16.95
CA SER A 360 31.47 18.45 -15.96
C SER A 360 31.20 19.94 -15.67
N LYS A 361 32.05 20.86 -16.18
CA LYS A 361 31.83 22.31 -16.07
C LYS A 361 30.62 22.80 -16.89
N GLY A 362 30.15 22.01 -17.86
CA GLY A 362 28.97 22.34 -18.65
C GLY A 362 27.70 22.41 -17.78
N ARG A 363 26.97 23.52 -17.86
CA ARG A 363 25.67 23.64 -17.18
C ARG A 363 24.58 22.91 -17.96
N ILE A 364 23.80 22.08 -17.25
CA ILE A 364 22.67 21.35 -17.84
C ILE A 364 21.41 22.22 -17.91
N HIS A 365 21.13 22.98 -16.84
CA HIS A 365 19.99 23.90 -16.81
C HIS A 365 20.41 25.30 -17.27
N VAL A 366 20.27 25.57 -18.57
CA VAL A 366 20.63 26.87 -19.19
C VAL A 366 19.36 27.56 -19.70
N VAL A 367 18.98 28.68 -19.07
CA VAL A 367 17.76 29.43 -19.42
C VAL A 367 17.91 30.20 -20.74
N SER A 368 19.13 30.59 -21.11
CA SER A 368 19.43 31.29 -22.35
C SER A 368 20.85 31.02 -22.84
N GLU A 369 20.97 30.25 -23.94
CA GLU A 369 22.24 30.03 -24.64
C GLU A 369 22.84 31.36 -25.13
N LYS A 370 22.00 32.33 -25.53
CA LYS A 370 22.44 33.63 -26.05
C LYS A 370 23.23 34.44 -25.02
N THR A 371 22.92 34.30 -23.75
CA THR A 371 23.60 35.02 -22.65
C THR A 371 24.72 34.20 -22.04
N GLU A 372 24.58 32.87 -22.02
CA GLU A 372 25.52 31.98 -21.32
C GLU A 372 26.62 31.40 -22.22
N ASN A 373 26.34 31.21 -23.51
CA ASN A 373 27.31 30.72 -24.50
C ASN A 373 26.99 31.30 -25.90
N ARG A 374 27.42 32.55 -26.13
CA ARG A 374 27.20 33.30 -27.37
C ARG A 374 27.69 32.57 -28.63
N TRP A 375 28.78 31.80 -28.50
CA TRP A 375 29.36 31.05 -29.61
C TRP A 375 28.50 29.85 -30.00
N ALA A 376 28.07 29.04 -29.03
CA ALA A 376 27.15 27.93 -29.29
C ALA A 376 25.84 28.44 -29.91
N PHE A 377 25.33 29.58 -29.44
CA PHE A 377 24.15 30.23 -30.03
C PHE A 377 24.38 30.63 -31.50
N ALA A 378 25.52 31.28 -31.81
CA ALA A 378 25.84 31.67 -33.18
C ALA A 378 25.93 30.45 -34.11
N VAL A 379 26.62 29.39 -33.68
CA VAL A 379 26.71 28.13 -34.43
C VAL A 379 25.32 27.54 -34.69
N LYS A 380 24.46 27.47 -33.67
CA LYS A 380 23.09 26.98 -33.80
C LYS A 380 22.30 27.77 -34.85
N ILE A 381 22.39 29.10 -34.85
CA ILE A 381 21.70 29.94 -35.84
C ILE A 381 22.22 29.64 -37.25
N VAL A 382 23.53 29.50 -37.43
CA VAL A 382 24.12 29.13 -38.73
C VAL A 382 23.58 27.78 -39.21
N TYR A 383 23.58 26.76 -38.36
CA TYR A 383 23.03 25.44 -38.70
C TYR A 383 21.55 25.51 -39.10
N VAL A 384 20.73 26.25 -38.33
CA VAL A 384 19.30 26.41 -38.64
C VAL A 384 19.10 27.08 -40.00
N VAL A 385 19.85 28.14 -40.30
CA VAL A 385 19.77 28.84 -41.60
C VAL A 385 20.18 27.91 -42.75
N VAL A 386 21.28 27.16 -42.58
CA VAL A 386 21.78 26.23 -43.62
C VAL A 386 20.78 25.09 -43.86
N ILE A 387 20.28 24.46 -42.80
CA ILE A 387 19.31 23.36 -42.91
C ILE A 387 18.00 23.85 -43.54
N ALA A 388 17.48 24.99 -43.09
CA ALA A 388 16.27 25.59 -43.65
C ALA A 388 16.47 25.91 -45.14
N GLY A 389 17.60 26.53 -45.50
CA GLY A 389 17.94 26.82 -46.89
C GLY A 389 18.00 25.56 -47.76
N LEU A 390 18.67 24.51 -47.30
CA LEU A 390 18.75 23.23 -48.01
C LEU A 390 17.36 22.61 -48.21
N ILE A 391 16.54 22.56 -47.15
CA ILE A 391 15.17 22.02 -47.23
C ILE A 391 14.33 22.84 -48.22
N SER A 392 14.41 24.17 -48.16
CA SER A 392 13.67 25.05 -49.08
C SER A 392 14.07 24.84 -50.54
N VAL A 393 15.36 24.69 -50.83
CA VAL A 393 15.85 24.41 -52.20
C VAL A 393 15.34 23.06 -52.69
N PHE A 394 15.41 22.01 -51.86
CA PHE A 394 14.89 20.69 -52.21
C PHE A 394 13.38 20.71 -52.47
N LEU A 395 12.60 21.39 -51.61
CA LEU A 395 11.15 21.52 -51.81
C LEU A 395 10.81 22.31 -53.08
N ALA A 396 11.56 23.36 -53.39
CA ALA A 396 11.38 24.12 -54.64
C ALA A 396 11.70 23.26 -55.87
N PHE A 397 12.75 22.44 -55.81
CA PHE A 397 13.10 21.50 -56.87
C PHE A 397 12.01 20.45 -57.08
N ILE A 398 11.50 19.85 -56.00
CA ILE A 398 10.40 18.88 -56.05
C ILE A 398 9.13 19.53 -56.62
N ALA A 399 8.78 20.75 -56.18
CA ALA A 399 7.63 21.48 -56.68
C ALA A 399 7.76 21.79 -58.19
N ALA A 400 8.95 22.18 -58.65
CA ALA A 400 9.23 22.41 -60.06
C ALA A 400 9.10 21.13 -60.90
N ASP A 401 9.59 19.98 -60.41
CA ASP A 401 9.42 18.69 -61.09
C ASP A 401 7.95 18.26 -61.15
N LEU A 402 7.21 18.38 -60.04
CA LEU A 402 5.78 18.08 -59.99
C LEU A 402 4.97 18.98 -60.93
N TYR A 403 5.26 20.29 -60.95
CA TYR A 403 4.63 21.24 -61.87
C TYR A 403 4.89 20.86 -63.33
N ARG A 404 6.14 20.53 -63.67
CA ARG A 404 6.50 20.07 -65.02
C ARG A 404 5.72 18.83 -65.42
N ARG A 405 5.65 17.82 -64.54
CA ARG A 405 4.89 16.57 -64.80
C ARG A 405 3.41 16.83 -64.99
N ALA A 406 2.79 17.65 -64.15
CA ALA A 406 1.39 18.03 -64.29
C ALA A 406 1.11 18.73 -65.62
N ARG A 407 2.00 19.63 -66.04
CA ARG A 407 1.88 20.37 -67.30
C ARG A 407 2.00 19.49 -68.55
N ILE A 408 2.87 18.47 -68.50
CA ILE A 408 3.00 17.48 -69.59
C ILE A 408 1.72 16.63 -69.68
N ARG A 409 1.20 16.19 -68.53
CA ARG A 409 0.00 15.34 -68.42
C ARG A 409 -1.30 16.06 -68.82
N TRP A 410 -1.33 17.38 -68.79
CA TRP A 410 -2.44 18.21 -69.28
C TRP A 410 -2.35 18.53 -70.79
N LYS A 411 -1.20 18.32 -71.42
CA LYS A 411 -0.98 18.55 -72.86
C LYS A 411 -1.03 17.26 -73.69
N SER A 412 -1.10 16.09 -73.04
CA SER A 412 -1.41 14.78 -73.61
C SER A 412 -2.87 14.47 -73.34
#